data_AF-A0A9X1PA69-F1
#
_entry.id   AF-A0A9X1PA69-F1
#
_cell.length_a   1.000
_cell.length_b   1.000
_cell.length_c   1.000
_cell.angle_alpha   90.00
_cell.angle_beta   90.00
_cell.angle_gamma   90.00
#
_symmetry.space_group_name_H-M   'P 1'
#
loop_
_entity.id
_entity.type
_entity.pdbx_description
1 polymer ?
#
loop_
_entity_poly.entity_id
_entity_poly.type
_entity_poly.pdbx_seq_one_letter_code
_entity_poly.pdbx_strand_id
1 'polypeptide(L)'
;MSTKAPFFDKKLIVSAIIVVFASALVVVVIKNAESIHLPYIVAVLAAIVLGFIEPRKGWFLALLQCILILTGYFLFTESPENTAQQELENFSLYGSLILTFVASFLGGFIKRALNTQ
;
A
#
# COMPACT_ATOMS: atom_id res chain seq x y z
N MET A 1 -5.10 32.95 16.61
CA MET A 1 -5.52 32.59 15.24
C MET A 1 -4.80 31.29 14.88
N SER A 2 -5.46 30.15 14.95
CA SER A 2 -4.83 28.84 14.73
C SER A 2 -4.67 28.62 13.22
N THR A 3 -3.48 28.88 12.68
CA THR A 3 -3.15 28.54 11.29
C THR A 3 -3.16 27.03 11.16
N LYS A 4 -4.29 26.48 10.69
CA LYS A 4 -4.39 25.07 10.29
C LYS A 4 -3.26 24.79 9.29
N ALA A 5 -2.36 23.89 9.65
CA ALA A 5 -1.36 23.40 8.70
C ALA A 5 -2.08 22.89 7.43
N PRO A 6 -1.55 23.19 6.23
CA PRO A 6 -2.18 22.77 4.98
C PRO A 6 -2.37 21.25 4.94
N PHE A 7 -3.47 20.78 4.34
CA PHE A 7 -3.66 19.34 4.15
C PHE A 7 -2.61 18.77 3.19
N PHE A 8 -2.20 19.55 2.18
CA PHE A 8 -1.14 19.23 1.23
C PHE A 8 0.18 19.90 1.65
N ASP A 9 1.03 19.14 2.33
CA ASP A 9 2.38 19.55 2.69
C ASP A 9 3.42 18.85 1.81
N LYS A 10 4.64 19.41 1.72
CA LYS A 10 5.78 18.78 1.03
C LYS A 10 6.00 17.33 1.48
N LYS A 11 5.76 17.05 2.76
CA LYS A 11 5.85 15.69 3.34
C LYS A 11 4.83 14.71 2.74
N LEU A 12 3.61 15.17 2.48
CA LEU A 12 2.58 14.34 1.85
C LEU A 12 2.94 14.03 0.41
N ILE A 13 3.50 14.99 -0.32
CA ILE A 13 3.98 14.77 -1.70
C ILE A 13 5.09 13.72 -1.75
N VAL A 14 6.10 13.84 -0.88
CA VAL A 14 7.18 12.83 -0.79
C VAL A 14 6.62 11.46 -0.44
N SER A 15 5.67 11.41 0.51
CA SER A 15 5.02 10.15 0.89
C SER A 15 4.22 9.55 -0.27
N ALA A 16 3.53 10.38 -1.06
CA ALA A 16 2.81 9.92 -2.26
C ALA A 16 3.75 9.34 -3.32
N ILE A 17 4.94 9.93 -3.51
CA ILE A 17 5.97 9.35 -4.40
C ILE A 17 6.41 7.98 -3.90
N ILE A 18 6.63 7.82 -2.59
CA ILE A 18 6.97 6.52 -1.98
C ILE A 18 5.84 5.51 -2.22
N VAL A 19 4.57 5.92 -2.09
CA VAL A 19 3.42 5.07 -2.38
C VAL A 19 3.46 4.56 -3.82
N VAL A 20 3.78 5.41 -4.80
CA VAL A 20 3.87 4.99 -6.22
C VAL A 20 4.90 3.88 -6.40
N PHE A 21 6.11 4.05 -5.87
CA PHE A 21 7.14 3.02 -5.96
C PHE A 21 6.77 1.73 -5.20
N ALA A 22 6.17 1.87 -4.03
CA ALA A 22 5.71 0.74 -3.24
C ALA A 22 4.59 -0.04 -3.95
N SER A 23 3.62 0.65 -4.57
CA SER A 23 2.57 0.02 -5.38
C SER A 23 3.14 -0.71 -6.59
N ALA A 24 4.08 -0.10 -7.31
CA ALA A 24 4.74 -0.75 -8.44
C ALA A 24 5.48 -2.03 -8.00
N LEU A 25 6.19 -1.97 -6.88
CA LEU A 25 6.85 -3.14 -6.30
C LEU A 25 5.85 -4.26 -5.96
N VAL A 26 4.72 -3.91 -5.33
CA VAL A 26 3.67 -4.88 -4.99
C VAL A 26 3.09 -5.53 -6.25
N VAL A 27 2.83 -4.76 -7.31
CA VAL A 27 2.31 -5.30 -8.59
C VAL A 27 3.31 -6.26 -9.23
N VAL A 28 4.59 -5.89 -9.29
CA VAL A 28 5.66 -6.76 -9.81
C VAL A 28 5.74 -8.06 -9.01
N VAL A 29 5.62 -7.97 -7.69
CA VAL A 29 5.63 -9.13 -6.81
C VAL A 29 4.40 -10.01 -7.03
N ILE A 30 3.19 -9.44 -7.16
CA ILE A 30 1.97 -10.21 -7.45
C ILE A 30 2.13 -11.03 -8.74
N LYS A 31 2.73 -10.45 -9.77
CA LYS A 31 2.92 -11.14 -11.06
C LYS A 31 4.00 -12.22 -11.06
N ASN A 32 5.05 -12.06 -10.27
CA ASN A 32 6.17 -13.01 -10.25
C ASN A 32 6.08 -14.02 -9.10
N ALA A 33 5.07 -13.93 -8.23
CA ALA A 33 4.97 -14.79 -7.07
C ALA A 33 4.37 -16.15 -7.42
N GLU A 34 5.07 -17.22 -7.03
CA GLU A 34 4.55 -18.59 -7.08
C GLU A 34 3.55 -18.88 -5.95
N SER A 35 3.45 -18.00 -4.94
CA SER A 35 2.55 -18.16 -3.79
C SER A 35 2.04 -16.82 -3.26
N ILE A 36 0.91 -16.88 -2.55
CA ILE A 36 0.20 -15.72 -2.00
C ILE A 36 1.00 -15.00 -0.89
N HIS A 37 1.94 -15.69 -0.24
CA HIS A 37 2.64 -15.17 0.94
C HIS A 37 3.58 -13.99 0.62
N LEU A 38 4.27 -14.05 -0.51
CA LEU A 38 5.28 -13.03 -0.87
C LEU A 38 4.61 -11.66 -1.16
N PRO A 39 3.54 -11.58 -1.98
CA PRO A 39 2.76 -10.36 -2.14
C PRO A 39 2.24 -9.77 -0.83
N TYR A 40 1.73 -10.62 0.06
CA TYR A 40 1.17 -10.17 1.34
C TYR A 40 2.23 -9.56 2.26
N ILE A 41 3.39 -10.20 2.39
CA ILE A 41 4.48 -9.66 3.22
C ILE A 41 4.94 -8.30 2.69
N VAL A 42 5.12 -8.18 1.37
CA VAL A 42 5.56 -6.93 0.74
C VAL A 42 4.51 -5.83 0.92
N ALA A 43 3.23 -6.16 0.70
CA ALA A 43 2.13 -5.22 0.89
C ALA A 43 2.03 -4.73 2.34
N VAL A 44 2.11 -5.63 3.31
CA VAL A 44 2.08 -5.29 4.74
C VAL A 44 3.26 -4.42 5.14
N LEU A 45 4.48 -4.78 4.77
CA LEU A 45 5.67 -4.01 5.12
C LEU A 45 5.63 -2.60 4.51
N ALA A 46 5.28 -2.50 3.22
CA ALA A 46 5.12 -1.22 2.54
C ALA A 46 4.08 -0.34 3.26
N ALA A 47 2.93 -0.91 3.58
CA ALA A 47 1.85 -0.19 4.24
C ALA A 47 2.17 0.23 5.68
N ILE A 48 2.85 -0.61 6.47
CA ILE A 48 3.32 -0.24 7.82
C ILE A 48 4.24 0.97 7.75
N VAL A 49 5.22 0.96 6.82
CA VAL A 49 6.17 2.07 6.64
C VAL A 49 5.42 3.36 6.29
N LEU A 50 4.44 3.29 5.38
CA LEU A 50 3.62 4.43 4.98
C LEU A 50 2.78 4.98 6.14
N GLY A 51 2.11 4.11 6.89
CA GLY A 51 1.37 4.48 8.10
C GLY A 51 2.26 5.10 9.17
N PHE A 52 3.48 4.61 9.32
CA PHE A 52 4.45 5.14 10.26
C PHE A 52 4.98 6.53 9.87
N ILE A 53 5.20 6.76 8.58
CA ILE A 53 5.62 8.08 8.04
C ILE A 53 4.49 9.10 8.20
N GLU A 54 3.25 8.70 7.93
CA GLU A 54 2.06 9.56 8.03
C GLU A 54 0.98 8.99 8.96
N PRO A 55 1.12 9.13 10.29
CA PRO A 55 0.21 8.51 11.25
C PRO A 55 -1.21 9.10 11.26
N ARG A 56 -1.41 10.34 10.77
CA ARG A 56 -2.73 10.99 10.70
C ARG A 56 -3.37 10.87 9.31
N LYS A 57 -2.57 10.89 8.25
CA LYS A 57 -3.02 10.87 6.85
C LYS A 57 -2.75 9.52 6.16
N GLY A 58 -2.28 8.50 6.89
CA GLY A 58 -1.92 7.19 6.37
C GLY A 58 -3.07 6.44 5.70
N TRP A 59 -4.31 6.68 6.14
CA TRP A 59 -5.50 6.13 5.48
C TRP A 59 -5.65 6.63 4.03
N PHE A 60 -5.31 7.90 3.77
CA PHE A 60 -5.34 8.47 2.43
C PHE A 60 -4.23 7.88 1.56
N LEU A 61 -3.03 7.70 2.11
CA LEU A 61 -1.92 7.05 1.41
C LEU A 61 -2.21 5.57 1.12
N ALA A 62 -2.89 4.87 2.03
CA ALA A 62 -3.32 3.49 1.82
C ALA A 62 -4.37 3.39 0.71
N LEU A 63 -5.34 4.32 0.68
CA LEU A 63 -6.32 4.39 -0.41
C LEU A 63 -5.63 4.64 -1.75
N LEU A 64 -4.69 5.59 -1.81
CA LEU A 64 -3.88 5.85 -2.99
C LEU A 64 -3.09 4.60 -3.41
N GLN A 65 -2.49 3.89 -2.45
CA GLN A 65 -1.74 2.66 -2.71
C GLN A 65 -2.63 1.58 -3.33
N CYS A 66 -3.84 1.40 -2.79
CA CYS A 66 -4.83 0.46 -3.29
C CYS A 66 -5.28 0.78 -4.72
N ILE A 67 -5.56 2.05 -5.01
CA ILE A 67 -5.91 2.49 -6.37
C ILE A 67 -4.74 2.20 -7.32
N LEU A 68 -3.51 2.55 -6.93
CA LEU A 68 -2.33 2.35 -7.76
C LEU A 68 -2.00 0.87 -7.99
N ILE A 69 -2.22 -0.01 -7.00
CA ILE A 69 -2.06 -1.46 -7.16
C ILE A 69 -3.10 -1.98 -8.16
N LEU A 70 -4.37 -1.59 -8.02
CA LEU A 70 -5.43 -1.98 -8.93
C LEU A 70 -5.16 -1.49 -10.36
N THR A 71 -4.90 -0.19 -10.54
CA THR A 71 -4.61 0.37 -11.86
C THR A 71 -3.31 -0.17 -12.43
N GLY A 72 -2.30 -0.38 -11.59
CA GLY A 72 -1.01 -0.95 -11.97
C GLY A 72 -1.17 -2.35 -12.53
N TYR A 73 -1.95 -3.19 -11.84
CA TYR A 73 -2.28 -4.52 -12.30
C TYR A 73 -3.10 -4.48 -13.61
N PHE A 74 -4.21 -3.77 -13.67
CA PHE A 74 -5.09 -3.81 -14.84
C PHE A 74 -4.54 -3.10 -16.09
N LEU A 75 -3.72 -2.06 -15.94
CA LEU A 75 -3.21 -1.28 -17.09
C LEU A 75 -1.82 -1.71 -17.56
N PHE A 76 -0.99 -2.27 -16.68
CA PHE A 76 0.42 -2.56 -17.01
C PHE A 76 0.76 -4.06 -16.97
N THR A 77 -0.18 -4.93 -16.63
CA THR A 77 0.09 -6.37 -16.59
C THR A 77 -0.76 -7.16 -17.56
N GLU A 78 -0.17 -8.22 -18.13
CA GLU A 78 -0.84 -9.09 -19.10
C GLU A 78 -1.87 -9.99 -18.41
N SER A 79 -2.88 -10.42 -19.16
CA SER A 79 -3.87 -11.36 -18.62
C SER A 79 -3.21 -12.71 -18.32
N PRO A 80 -3.53 -13.34 -17.18
CA PRO A 80 -2.96 -14.63 -16.81
C PRO A 80 -3.30 -15.70 -17.86
N GLU A 81 -2.31 -16.53 -18.20
CA GLU A 81 -2.45 -17.55 -19.25
C GLU A 81 -3.34 -18.72 -18.84
N ASN A 82 -3.45 -18.99 -17.53
CA ASN A 82 -4.19 -20.14 -16.98
C ASN A 82 -5.09 -19.75 -15.79
N THR A 83 -6.21 -20.47 -15.62
CA THR A 83 -7.21 -20.23 -14.55
C THR A 83 -6.61 -20.29 -13.15
N ALA A 84 -5.69 -21.23 -12.89
CA ALA A 84 -5.03 -21.35 -11.59
C ALA A 84 -4.17 -20.13 -11.25
N GLN A 85 -3.47 -19.58 -12.24
CA GLN A 85 -2.68 -18.37 -12.08
C GLN A 85 -3.59 -17.14 -11.89
N GLN A 86 -4.72 -17.10 -12.60
CA GLN A 86 -5.71 -16.05 -12.42
C GLN A 86 -6.31 -16.02 -11.01
N GLU A 87 -6.64 -17.18 -10.45
CA GLU A 87 -7.13 -17.28 -9.07
C GLU A 87 -6.06 -16.83 -8.07
N LEU A 88 -4.81 -17.27 -8.26
CA LEU A 88 -3.67 -16.89 -7.41
C LEU A 88 -3.43 -15.38 -7.42
N GLU A 89 -3.40 -14.77 -8.62
CA GLU A 89 -3.20 -13.33 -8.79
C GLU A 89 -4.36 -12.55 -8.19
N ASN A 90 -5.61 -12.98 -8.39
CA ASN A 90 -6.78 -12.33 -7.80
C ASN A 90 -6.76 -12.40 -6.27
N PHE A 91 -6.50 -13.57 -5.68
CA PHE A 91 -6.38 -13.71 -4.22
C PHE A 91 -5.27 -12.82 -3.68
N SER A 92 -4.10 -12.83 -4.33
CA SER A 92 -2.96 -12.00 -3.95
C SER A 92 -3.28 -10.51 -4.06
N LEU A 93 -3.98 -10.08 -5.11
CA LEU A 93 -4.38 -8.70 -5.35
C LEU A 93 -5.35 -8.23 -4.27
N TYR A 94 -6.51 -8.88 -4.15
CA TYR A 94 -7.56 -8.45 -3.22
C TYR A 94 -7.13 -8.58 -1.76
N GLY A 95 -6.38 -9.63 -1.40
CA GLY A 95 -5.81 -9.78 -0.08
C GLY A 95 -4.81 -8.68 0.26
N SER A 96 -3.94 -8.32 -0.70
CA SER A 96 -2.99 -7.21 -0.53
C SER A 96 -3.66 -5.87 -0.30
N LEU A 97 -4.84 -5.61 -0.90
CA LEU A 97 -5.59 -4.37 -0.66
C LEU A 97 -6.07 -4.26 0.80
N ILE A 98 -6.68 -5.33 1.32
CA ILE A 98 -7.17 -5.36 2.71
C ILE A 98 -5.99 -5.24 3.68
N LEU A 99 -4.93 -6.01 3.44
CA LEU A 99 -3.73 -5.97 4.26
C LEU A 99 -3.08 -4.59 4.24
N THR A 100 -3.03 -3.92 3.09
CA THR A 100 -2.50 -2.55 2.96
C THR A 100 -3.25 -1.57 3.86
N PHE A 101 -4.58 -1.66 3.92
CA PHE A 101 -5.37 -0.83 4.83
C PHE A 101 -5.05 -1.11 6.30
N VAL A 102 -5.13 -2.37 6.73
CA VAL A 102 -4.91 -2.76 8.13
C VAL A 102 -3.49 -2.42 8.58
N ALA A 103 -2.50 -2.71 7.74
CA ALA A 103 -1.08 -2.46 7.99
C ALA A 103 -0.76 -0.96 8.08
N SER A 104 -1.38 -0.13 7.24
CA SER A 104 -1.23 1.34 7.32
C SER A 104 -1.81 1.89 8.62
N PHE A 105 -3.00 1.42 9.04
CA PHE A 105 -3.57 1.79 10.34
C PHE A 105 -2.67 1.35 11.49
N LEU A 106 -2.11 0.15 11.42
CA LEU A 106 -1.17 -0.38 12.42
C LEU A 106 0.10 0.47 12.50
N GLY A 107 0.74 0.80 11.37
CA GLY A 107 1.93 1.66 11.33
C GLY A 107 1.67 3.03 11.94
N GLY A 108 0.52 3.64 11.62
CA GLY A 108 0.10 4.91 12.19
C GLY A 108 -0.23 4.82 13.69
N PHE A 109 -0.79 3.69 14.14
CA PHE A 109 -0.99 3.42 15.57
C PHE A 109 0.35 3.29 16.31
N ILE A 110 1.30 2.51 15.80
CA ILE A 110 2.63 2.32 16.40
C ILE A 110 3.35 3.65 16.54
N LYS A 111 3.37 4.47 15.48
CA LYS A 111 4.04 5.79 15.54
C LYS A 111 3.40 6.68 16.61
N ARG A 112 2.06 6.68 16.72
CA ARG A 112 1.36 7.45 17.76
C ARG A 112 1.70 6.94 19.15
N ALA A 113 1.66 5.62 19.38
CA ALA A 113 2.00 5.01 20.66
C ALA A 113 3.43 5.36 21.10
N LEU A 114 4.40 5.32 20.19
CA LEU A 114 5.80 5.68 20.48
C LEU A 114 6.01 7.19 20.73
N ASN A 115 5.18 8.05 20.15
CA ASN A 115 5.29 9.51 20.28
C ASN A 115 4.40 10.07 21.41
N THR A 116 3.83 9.20 22.27
CA THR A 116 3.05 9.55 23.46
C THR A 116 3.90 9.51 24.74
N GLN A 117 5.22 9.74 24.61
CA GLN A 117 6.12 10.15 25.70
C GLN A 117 6.60 11.57 25.43
#